data_AF-A0A015MGH1-F1
#
_entry.id   AF-A0A015MGH1-F1
#
_cell.length_a   1.000
_cell.length_b   1.000
_cell.length_c   1.000
_cell.angle_alpha   90.00
_cell.angle_beta   90.00
_cell.angle_gamma   90.00
#
_symmetry.space_group_name_H-M   'P 1'
#
loop_
_entity.id
_entity.type
_entity.pdbx_description
1 polymer ?
#
loop_
_entity_poly.entity_id
_entity_poly.type
_entity_poly.pdbx_seq_one_letter_code
_entity_poly.pdbx_strand_id
1 'polypeptide(L)'
;MLTGDISAAENAIEAKVDERVRLALELGDPEITIDLREHNDGQPGKYNDFWKITAQFLAGKAADTVTAVDERRHDTVIHLATAISVNDLLHQIKHECSSKILIPSAQWLRLQFWPKNPTWLSSL
;
A
#
# COMPACT_ATOMS: atom_id res chain seq x y z
N MET A 1 -24.10 24.14 26.80
CA MET A 1 -24.82 22.86 26.57
C MET A 1 -23.98 22.10 25.54
N LEU A 2 -23.32 21.01 25.92
CA LEU A 2 -22.12 20.48 25.25
C LEU A 2 -22.18 18.96 25.11
N THR A 3 -23.30 18.47 24.56
CA THR A 3 -23.46 17.08 24.13
C THR A 3 -24.29 17.10 22.86
N GLY A 4 -23.66 17.48 21.75
CA GLY A 4 -24.20 17.30 20.39
C GLY A 4 -24.01 15.86 19.92
N ASP A 5 -24.28 14.90 20.82
CA ASP A 5 -24.28 13.49 20.48
C ASP A 5 -25.66 13.16 19.90
N ILE A 6 -25.68 12.90 18.59
CA ILE A 6 -26.89 12.62 17.81
C ILE A 6 -27.02 11.11 17.55
N SER A 7 -26.28 10.27 18.29
CA SER A 7 -26.30 8.82 18.11
C SER A 7 -27.51 8.14 18.73
N ALA A 8 -28.26 8.84 19.58
CA ALA A 8 -29.48 8.34 20.18
C ALA A 8 -30.70 8.76 19.37
N ALA A 9 -31.58 7.79 19.08
CA ALA A 9 -32.86 8.06 18.43
C ALA A 9 -33.71 9.05 19.24
N GLU A 10 -34.26 10.05 18.58
CA GLU A 10 -35.12 11.08 19.18
C GLU A 10 -36.51 10.54 19.50
N ASN A 11 -36.94 9.47 18.82
CA ASN A 11 -38.25 8.84 19.02
C ASN A 11 -38.25 7.33 18.72
N ALA A 12 -39.35 6.66 19.10
CA ALA A 12 -39.50 5.21 18.95
C ALA A 12 -39.56 4.74 17.48
N ILE A 13 -39.92 5.62 16.54
CA ILE A 13 -39.96 5.28 15.12
C ILE A 13 -38.52 5.22 14.59
N GLU A 14 -37.72 6.24 14.91
CA GLU A 14 -36.30 6.30 14.57
C GLU A 14 -35.52 5.13 15.17
N ALA A 15 -35.72 4.82 16.45
CA ALA A 15 -35.08 3.67 17.10
C ALA A 15 -35.38 2.34 16.38
N LYS A 16 -36.60 2.20 15.85
CA LYS A 16 -37.01 1.01 15.09
C LYS A 16 -36.39 0.97 13.69
N VAL A 17 -36.17 2.12 13.07
CA VAL A 17 -35.47 2.25 11.79
C VAL A 17 -33.99 1.90 11.99
N ASP A 18 -33.35 2.45 13.02
CA ASP A 18 -31.95 2.19 13.34
C ASP A 18 -31.67 0.71 13.60
N GLU A 19 -32.52 0.03 14.39
CA GLU A 19 -32.38 -1.41 14.63
C GLU A 19 -32.52 -2.23 13.34
N ARG A 20 -33.40 -1.82 12.42
CA ARG A 20 -33.55 -2.50 11.13
C ARG A 20 -32.34 -2.30 10.23
N VAL A 21 -31.78 -1.08 10.21
CA VAL A 21 -30.55 -0.79 9.46
C VAL A 21 -29.38 -1.58 10.04
N ARG A 22 -29.22 -1.61 11.36
CA ARG A 22 -28.19 -2.40 12.04
C ARG A 22 -28.31 -3.89 11.68
N LEU A 23 -29.52 -4.44 11.74
CA LEU A 23 -29.76 -5.85 11.40
C LEU A 23 -29.47 -6.14 9.92
N ALA A 24 -29.83 -5.24 9.01
CA ALA A 24 -29.49 -5.38 7.58
C ALA A 24 -27.98 -5.34 7.34
N LEU A 25 -27.25 -4.47 8.06
CA LEU A 25 -25.78 -4.41 8.03
C LEU A 25 -25.13 -5.70 8.56
N GLU A 26 -25.64 -6.26 9.66
CA GLU A 26 -25.12 -7.49 10.28
C GLU A 26 -25.38 -8.74 9.45
N LEU A 27 -26.55 -8.80 8.81
CA LEU A 27 -26.92 -9.91 7.93
C LEU A 27 -26.25 -9.84 6.56
N GLY A 28 -25.62 -8.71 6.21
CA GLY A 28 -24.95 -8.53 4.92
C GLY A 28 -25.93 -8.65 3.74
N ASP A 29 -27.14 -8.12 3.90
CA ASP A 29 -28.18 -8.20 2.86
C ASP A 29 -27.67 -7.51 1.57
N PRO A 30 -27.55 -8.21 0.43
CA PRO A 30 -26.98 -7.66 -0.80
C PRO A 30 -27.86 -6.58 -1.46
N GLU A 31 -29.14 -6.46 -1.12
CA GLU A 31 -30.00 -5.37 -1.61
C GLU A 31 -29.78 -4.07 -0.82
N ILE A 32 -29.24 -4.15 0.40
CA ILE A 32 -29.06 -3.02 1.33
C ILE A 32 -27.57 -2.67 1.52
N THR A 33 -26.71 -3.69 1.47
CA THR A 33 -25.27 -3.58 1.70
C THR A 33 -24.48 -4.06 0.49
N ILE A 34 -23.49 -3.25 0.10
CA ILE A 34 -22.59 -3.58 -1.00
C ILE A 34 -21.18 -3.61 -0.40
N ASP A 35 -20.49 -4.74 -0.53
CA ASP A 35 -19.09 -4.82 -0.12
C ASP A 35 -18.21 -4.06 -1.12
N LEU A 36 -17.81 -2.85 -0.74
CA LEU A 36 -16.94 -2.01 -1.56
C LEU A 36 -15.54 -2.60 -1.76
N ARG A 37 -15.13 -3.60 -0.96
CA ARG A 37 -13.85 -4.28 -1.14
C ARG A 37 -13.83 -5.14 -2.40
N GLU A 38 -14.97 -5.75 -2.74
CA GLU A 38 -15.12 -6.54 -3.97
C GLU A 38 -14.99 -5.66 -5.22
N HIS A 39 -15.31 -4.37 -5.09
CA HIS A 39 -15.16 -3.37 -6.13
C HIS A 39 -13.80 -2.66 -6.13
N ASN A 40 -12.88 -3.08 -5.26
CA ASN A 40 -11.52 -2.56 -5.28
C ASN A 40 -10.69 -3.33 -6.32
N ASP A 41 -10.87 -2.98 -7.59
CA ASP A 41 -10.05 -3.49 -8.71
C ASP A 41 -8.57 -3.05 -8.65
N GLY A 42 -8.21 -2.31 -7.61
CA GLY A 42 -6.93 -1.65 -7.47
C GLY A 42 -6.84 -0.42 -8.37
N GLN A 43 -5.96 0.51 -7.99
CA GLN A 43 -5.70 1.66 -8.82
C GLN A 43 -4.77 1.25 -9.98
N PRO A 44 -5.07 1.63 -11.24
CA PRO A 44 -4.17 1.35 -12.35
C PRO A 44 -2.79 1.98 -12.05
N GLY A 45 -1.74 1.21 -12.32
CA GLY A 45 -0.38 1.58 -11.95
C GLY A 45 0.13 2.80 -12.70
N LYS A 46 0.01 3.97 -12.08
CA LYS A 46 0.47 5.27 -12.64
C LYS A 46 1.97 5.31 -12.97
N TYR A 47 2.76 4.52 -12.25
CA TYR A 47 4.23 4.55 -12.28
C TYR A 47 4.83 3.23 -12.77
N ASN A 48 4.11 2.46 -13.59
CA ASN A 48 4.56 1.15 -14.05
C ASN A 48 5.91 1.19 -14.78
N ASP A 49 6.09 2.16 -15.68
CA ASP A 49 7.35 2.33 -16.42
C ASP A 49 8.52 2.69 -15.50
N PHE A 50 8.28 3.55 -14.50
CA PHE A 50 9.26 3.86 -13.46
C PHE A 50 9.68 2.61 -12.70
N TRP A 51 8.72 1.76 -12.30
CA TRP A 51 9.01 0.51 -11.59
C TRP A 51 9.74 -0.51 -12.45
N LYS A 52 9.45 -0.56 -13.75
CA LYS A 52 10.18 -1.41 -14.70
C LYS A 52 11.67 -1.04 -14.78
N ILE A 53 11.98 0.25 -14.88
CA ILE A 53 13.36 0.75 -14.88
C ILE A 53 14.01 0.50 -13.51
N THR A 54 13.29 0.78 -12.43
CA THR A 54 13.77 0.53 -11.05
C THR A 54 14.16 -0.93 -10.86
N ALA A 55 13.35 -1.87 -11.35
CA ALA A 55 13.64 -3.30 -11.25
C ALA A 55 14.91 -3.68 -12.03
N GLN A 56 15.10 -3.13 -13.23
CA GLN A 56 16.32 -3.34 -14.02
C GLN A 56 17.56 -2.78 -13.32
N PHE A 57 17.45 -1.56 -12.77
CA PHE A 57 18.51 -0.92 -12.01
C PHE A 57 18.94 -1.77 -10.80
N LEU A 58 17.97 -2.21 -9.99
CA LEU A 58 18.23 -3.02 -8.79
C LEU A 58 18.82 -4.39 -9.15
N ALA A 59 18.34 -5.03 -10.23
CA ALA A 59 18.89 -6.29 -10.71
C ALA A 59 20.35 -6.15 -11.16
N GLY A 60 20.68 -5.07 -11.88
CA GLY A 60 22.07 -4.75 -12.25
C GLY A 60 22.96 -4.54 -11.02
N LYS A 61 22.49 -3.74 -10.05
CA LYS A 61 23.23 -3.53 -8.79
C LYS A 61 23.44 -4.82 -8.00
N ALA A 62 22.45 -5.71 -7.95
CA ALA A 62 22.56 -6.99 -7.26
C ALA A 62 23.56 -7.92 -7.97
N ALA A 63 23.66 -7.87 -9.30
CA ALA A 63 24.65 -8.62 -10.07
C ALA A 63 26.08 -8.09 -9.88
N ASP A 64 26.24 -6.76 -9.78
CA ASP A 64 27.54 -6.10 -9.60
C ASP A 64 28.09 -6.24 -8.17
N THR A 65 27.20 -6.24 -7.18
CA THR A 65 27.54 -6.39 -5.76
C THR A 65 27.64 -7.86 -5.39
N VAL A 66 28.71 -8.50 -5.89
CA VAL A 66 29.20 -9.85 -5.53
C VAL A 66 28.27 -10.66 -4.61
N THR A 67 27.67 -11.69 -5.19
CA THR A 67 27.08 -12.90 -4.59
C THR A 67 28.01 -13.60 -3.57
N ALA A 68 28.42 -12.94 -2.49
CA ALA A 68 29.36 -13.50 -1.51
C ALA A 68 28.86 -13.48 -0.06
N VAL A 69 27.67 -12.94 0.23
CA VAL A 69 27.21 -12.84 1.63
C VAL A 69 25.93 -13.63 1.93
N ASP A 70 25.12 -13.97 0.92
CA ASP A 70 23.85 -14.69 1.14
C ASP A 70 23.78 -16.06 0.45
N GLU A 71 24.87 -16.83 0.49
CA GLU A 71 24.88 -18.21 -0.02
C GLU A 71 24.25 -19.21 0.98
N ARG A 72 23.85 -18.73 2.16
CA ARG A 72 23.31 -19.57 3.25
C ARG A 72 21.79 -19.63 3.30
N ARG A 73 21.08 -18.84 2.49
CA ARG A 73 19.62 -18.94 2.37
C ARG A 73 19.27 -19.26 0.93
N HIS A 74 18.72 -20.45 0.71
CA HIS A 74 18.07 -20.82 -0.55
C HIS A 74 16.68 -20.16 -0.63
N ASP A 75 16.57 -18.88 -0.27
CA ASP A 75 15.34 -18.11 -0.40
C ASP A 75 15.35 -17.37 -1.75
N THR A 76 14.20 -17.31 -2.40
CA THR A 76 14.00 -16.62 -3.69
C THR A 76 14.22 -15.10 -3.61
N VAL A 77 14.40 -14.56 -2.39
CA VAL A 77 14.52 -13.13 -2.13
C VAL A 77 15.99 -12.71 -2.17
N ILE A 78 16.36 -11.93 -3.16
CA ILE A 78 17.71 -11.37 -3.29
C ILE A 78 17.80 -10.09 -2.45
N HIS A 79 18.75 -10.04 -1.52
CA HIS A 79 19.05 -8.85 -0.74
C HIS A 79 20.12 -8.00 -1.44
N LEU A 80 19.96 -6.67 -1.39
CA LEU A 80 20.97 -5.74 -1.87
C LEU A 80 22.07 -5.63 -0.81
N ALA A 81 23.33 -5.90 -1.18
CA ALA A 81 24.46 -5.87 -0.24
C ALA A 81 24.78 -4.44 0.26
N THR A 82 24.33 -3.42 -0.47
CA THR A 82 24.58 -2.01 -0.17
C THR A 82 23.28 -1.30 0.18
N ALA A 83 23.27 -0.55 1.29
CA ALA A 83 22.15 0.30 1.64
C ALA A 83 22.03 1.48 0.65
N ILE A 84 20.81 1.76 0.19
CA ILE A 84 20.49 2.91 -0.65
C ILE A 84 19.33 3.70 -0.05
N SER A 85 19.47 5.02 0.05
CA SER A 85 18.37 5.85 0.52
C SER A 85 17.30 6.00 -0.57
N VAL A 86 16.04 6.24 -0.17
CA VAL A 86 14.95 6.47 -1.15
C VAL A 86 15.23 7.68 -2.05
N ASN A 87 15.93 8.69 -1.53
CA ASN A 87 16.29 9.89 -2.30
C ASN A 87 17.37 9.56 -3.34
N ASP A 88 18.39 8.79 -2.95
CA ASP A 88 19.47 8.40 -3.86
C ASP A 88 18.95 7.47 -4.96
N LEU A 89 18.09 6.51 -4.59
CA LEU A 89 17.39 5.63 -5.53
C LEU A 89 16.61 6.46 -6.56
N LEU A 90 15.80 7.41 -6.09
CA LEU A 90 15.03 8.30 -6.97
C LEU A 90 15.94 9.13 -7.88
N HIS A 91 17.07 9.63 -7.38
CA HIS A 91 18.02 10.43 -8.16
C HIS A 91 18.72 9.61 -9.25
N GLN A 92 19.13 8.37 -8.93
CA GLN A 92 19.77 7.46 -9.87
C GLN A 92 18.80 7.05 -10.98
N ILE A 93 17.58 6.65 -10.63
CA ILE A 93 16.56 6.28 -11.63
C ILE A 93 16.16 7.48 -12.50
N LYS A 94 16.09 8.69 -11.93
CA LYS A 94 15.83 9.91 -12.70
C LYS A 94 16.84 10.14 -13.81
N HIS A 95 18.10 9.76 -13.61
CA HIS A 95 19.14 9.87 -14.62
C HIS A 95 18.98 8.83 -15.74
N GLU A 96 18.39 7.67 -15.44
CA GLU A 96 18.12 6.60 -16.43
C GLU A 96 16.78 6.77 -17.15
N CYS A 97 15.84 7.50 -16.55
CA CYS A 97 14.52 7.76 -17.14
C CYS A 97 14.58 8.74 -18.32
N SER A 98 13.84 8.41 -19.38
CA SER A 98 13.54 9.35 -20.47
C SER A 98 12.54 10.43 -20.00
N SER A 99 12.59 11.65 -20.59
CA SER A 99 11.77 12.81 -20.19
C SER A 99 10.25 12.62 -20.26
N LYS A 100 9.76 11.54 -20.89
CA LYS A 100 8.33 11.22 -21.06
C LYS A 100 7.74 10.41 -19.91
N ILE A 101 8.57 9.84 -19.03
CA ILE A 101 8.12 8.93 -17.97
C ILE A 101 7.62 9.73 -16.76
N LEU A 102 6.49 9.30 -16.18
CA LEU A 102 6.00 9.86 -14.92
C LEU A 102 6.87 9.36 -13.77
N ILE A 103 7.45 10.30 -13.01
CA ILE A 103 8.31 9.99 -11.86
C ILE A 103 7.55 10.33 -10.57
N PRO A 104 7.48 9.42 -9.59
CA PRO A 104 6.80 9.69 -8.33
C PRO A 104 7.57 10.70 -7.48
N SER A 105 6.87 11.28 -6.50
CA SER A 105 7.52 12.07 -5.45
C SER A 105 8.27 11.13 -4.49
N ALA A 106 9.30 11.65 -3.82
CA ALA A 106 10.05 10.88 -2.83
C ALA A 106 9.15 10.39 -1.67
N GLN A 107 8.15 11.19 -1.28
CA GLN A 107 7.18 10.79 -0.25
C GLN A 107 6.32 9.61 -0.69
N TRP A 108 5.82 9.64 -1.93
CA TRP A 108 5.05 8.52 -2.46
C TRP A 108 5.88 7.24 -2.54
N LEU A 109 7.13 7.37 -2.99
CA LEU A 109 8.05 6.22 -3.07
C LEU A 109 8.35 5.64 -1.69
N ARG A 110 8.55 6.47 -0.65
CA ARG A 110 8.72 6.00 0.74
C ARG A 110 7.53 5.17 1.22
N LEU A 111 6.30 5.57 0.89
CA LEU A 111 5.10 4.83 1.29
C LEU A 111 5.06 3.41 0.71
N GLN A 112 5.70 3.17 -0.43
CA GLN A 112 5.75 1.83 -1.04
C GLN A 112 6.64 0.86 -0.24
N PHE A 113 7.56 1.38 0.57
CA PHE A 113 8.41 0.58 1.45
C PHE A 113 7.89 0.51 2.89
N TRP A 114 6.74 1.14 3.18
CA TRP A 114 6.16 1.07 4.52
C TRP A 114 5.59 -0.34 4.76
N PRO A 115 5.83 -0.96 5.94
CA PRO A 115 5.18 -2.21 6.29
C PRO A 115 3.65 -2.10 6.20
N LYS A 116 3.03 -3.03 5.47
CA LYS A 116 1.57 -3.02 5.24
C LYS A 116 0.75 -3.18 6.53
N ASN A 117 1.35 -3.74 7.58
CA ASN A 117 0.76 -3.86 8.90
C ASN A 117 1.75 -3.35 9.97
N PRO A 118 1.45 -2.26 10.68
CA PRO A 118 2.34 -1.71 11.71
C PRO A 118 2.46 -2.59 12.96
N THR A 119 1.62 -3.60 13.11
CA THR A 119 1.55 -4.49 14.29
C THR A 119 2.27 -5.82 14.11
N TRP A 120 2.84 -6.11 12.93
CA TRP A 120 3.55 -7.35 12.68
C TRP A 120 4.99 -7.26 13.22
N LEU A 121 5.18 -7.85 14.40
CA LEU A 121 6.46 -7.99 15.12
C LEU A 121 7.59 -8.64 14.32
N SER A 122 7.29 -9.30 13.20
CA SER A 122 8.27 -9.92 12.30
C SER A 122 9.04 -8.93 11.42
N SER A 123 8.84 -7.62 11.60
CA SER A 123 9.41 -6.56 10.77
C SER A 123 10.50 -5.74 11.49
N LEU A 124 10.94 -6.17 12.67
CA LEU A 124 12.02 -5.57 13.46
C LEU A 124 13.23 -6.50 13.51
#